data_AF-A0A8J6C6D6-F1
#
_entry.id   AF-A0A8J6C6D6-F1
#
_cell.length_a   1.000
_cell.length_b   1.000
_cell.length_c   1.000
_cell.angle_alpha   90.00
_cell.angle_beta   90.00
_cell.angle_gamma   90.00
#
_symmetry.space_group_name_H-M   'P 1'
#
loop_
_entity.id
_entity.type
_entity.pdbx_description
1 polymer ?
#
loop_
_entity_poly.entity_id
_entity_poly.type
_entity_poly.pdbx_seq_one_letter_code
_entity_poly.pdbx_strand_id
1 'polypeptide(L)'
;MERLVNLTKRVEVMEMGGISYTELDFELVKLEIREIEALILQMKTSMNGTNVLIEALYVEIRNLSITVSQLEVYDKNNVLVIRREIAALKKRLENCEKNQTKPMPYPPVDSGTCQHGFITNISKPVIVQLNYYGFSYKSGGWGSDSLAGADQNIHWVAPLYSDARTMNYLRIYPNYNDLLIYQHNIDRGISSSNYGQGGGMIMFNRTMYYNCYNSGKLCKYNPQLNTMELSVNLPNAAYNNRFSYSSSTYQDIDMASDEGGLWAIHSTEGNAGNFVISKI
;
A
#
# COMPACT_ATOMS: atom_id res chain seq x y z
N MET A 1 -6.00 -13.95 -49.57
CA MET A 1 -6.92 -12.85 -49.19
C MET A 1 -7.00 -12.66 -47.68
N GLU A 2 -7.27 -13.70 -46.89
CA GLU A 2 -7.43 -13.58 -45.43
C GLU A 2 -6.24 -12.94 -44.70
N ARG A 3 -5.00 -13.28 -45.08
CA ARG A 3 -3.79 -12.64 -44.54
C ARG A 3 -3.70 -11.14 -44.81
N LEU A 4 -4.04 -10.71 -46.03
CA LEU A 4 -4.02 -9.29 -46.40
C LEU A 4 -5.09 -8.50 -45.64
N VAL A 5 -6.30 -9.06 -45.50
CA VAL A 5 -7.38 -8.44 -44.72
C VAL A 5 -7.00 -8.27 -43.25
N ASN A 6 -6.34 -9.26 -42.64
CA ASN A 6 -5.86 -9.18 -41.27
C ASN A 6 -4.75 -8.13 -41.10
N LEU A 7 -3.83 -8.05 -42.07
CA LEU A 7 -2.78 -7.04 -42.11
C LEU A 7 -3.35 -5.63 -42.22
N THR A 8 -4.30 -5.39 -43.13
CA THR A 8 -4.98 -4.09 -43.28
C THR A 8 -5.64 -3.65 -41.98
N LYS A 9 -6.36 -4.56 -41.32
CA LYS A 9 -7.00 -4.28 -40.02
C LYS A 9 -6.00 -3.90 -38.93
N ARG A 10 -4.82 -4.53 -38.91
CA ARG A 10 -3.75 -4.20 -37.96
C ARG A 10 -3.15 -2.82 -38.24
N VAL A 11 -2.97 -2.46 -39.51
CA VAL A 11 -2.49 -1.11 -39.91
C VAL A 11 -3.53 -0.03 -39.59
N GLU A 12 -4.82 -0.28 -39.84
CA GLU A 12 -5.91 0.66 -39.47
C GLU A 12 -5.95 0.93 -37.95
N VAL A 13 -5.73 -0.10 -37.12
CA VAL A 13 -5.64 0.08 -35.66
C VAL A 13 -4.39 0.88 -35.28
N MET A 14 -3.26 0.71 -35.99
CA MET A 14 -2.06 1.53 -35.81
C MET A 14 -2.31 3.01 -36.12
N GLU A 15 -3.12 3.31 -37.14
CA GLU A 15 -3.49 4.68 -37.50
C GLU A 15 -4.40 5.35 -36.46
N MET A 16 -5.26 4.59 -35.79
CA MET A 16 -6.22 5.12 -34.80
C MET A 16 -5.60 5.45 -33.43
N GLY A 17 -4.31 5.16 -33.21
CA GLY A 17 -3.54 5.70 -32.06
C GLY A 17 -3.91 5.16 -30.67
N GLY A 18 -4.59 4.01 -30.59
CA GLY A 18 -5.08 3.45 -29.32
C GLY A 18 -4.08 2.61 -28.51
N ILE A 19 -2.93 2.22 -29.10
CA ILE A 19 -1.95 1.30 -28.52
C ILE A 19 -0.53 1.82 -28.87
N SER A 20 0.39 1.82 -27.91
CA SER A 20 1.82 2.13 -28.17
C SER A 20 2.47 0.96 -28.89
N TYR A 21 3.01 1.19 -30.09
CA TYR A 21 3.73 0.18 -30.86
C TYR A 21 5.24 0.34 -30.66
N THR A 22 5.96 -0.77 -30.61
CA THR A 22 7.41 -0.77 -30.49
C THR A 22 8.08 -0.85 -31.86
N GLU A 23 9.38 -0.52 -31.92
CA GLU A 23 10.18 -0.71 -33.14
C GLU A 23 10.12 -2.17 -33.66
N LEU A 24 10.01 -3.15 -32.75
CA LEU A 24 9.87 -4.55 -33.11
C LEU A 24 8.51 -4.84 -33.78
N ASP A 25 7.43 -4.18 -33.34
CA ASP A 25 6.09 -4.35 -33.93
C ASP A 25 6.04 -3.82 -35.38
N PHE A 26 6.72 -2.70 -35.64
CA PHE A 26 6.86 -2.17 -37.00
C PHE A 26 7.69 -3.08 -37.90
N GLU A 27 8.80 -3.63 -37.41
CA GLU A 27 9.63 -4.57 -38.18
C GLU A 27 8.88 -5.85 -38.53
N LEU A 28 8.08 -6.40 -37.60
CA LEU A 28 7.23 -7.57 -37.88
C LEU A 28 6.21 -7.29 -38.98
N VAL A 29 5.54 -6.14 -38.96
CA VAL A 29 4.56 -5.76 -39.99
C VAL A 29 5.24 -5.52 -41.35
N LYS A 30 6.41 -4.89 -41.38
CA LYS A 30 7.19 -4.70 -42.63
C LYS A 30 7.65 -6.03 -43.23
N LEU A 31 8.07 -6.99 -42.40
CA LEU A 31 8.44 -8.33 -42.86
C LEU A 31 7.24 -9.03 -43.51
N GLU A 32 6.07 -8.97 -42.87
CA GLU A 32 4.83 -9.54 -43.41
C GLU A 32 4.40 -8.87 -44.72
N ILE A 33 4.55 -7.55 -44.84
CA ILE A 33 4.33 -6.80 -46.10
C ILE A 33 5.26 -7.30 -47.22
N ARG A 34 6.56 -7.47 -46.93
CA ARG A 34 7.55 -7.94 -47.92
C ARG A 34 7.26 -9.37 -48.39
N GLU A 35 6.84 -10.25 -47.48
CA GLU A 35 6.45 -11.62 -47.83
C GLU A 35 5.22 -11.63 -48.76
N ILE A 36 4.20 -10.81 -48.46
CA ILE A 36 3.00 -10.71 -49.30
C ILE A 36 3.33 -10.08 -50.66
N GLU A 37 4.18 -9.05 -50.69
CA GLU A 37 4.64 -8.41 -51.94
C GLU A 37 5.38 -9.42 -52.84
N ALA A 38 6.27 -10.24 -52.27
CA ALA A 38 6.99 -11.28 -53.00
C ALA A 38 6.04 -12.33 -53.61
N LEU A 39 5.02 -12.74 -52.86
CA LEU A 39 3.99 -13.68 -53.35
C LEU A 39 3.16 -13.07 -54.49
N ILE A 40 2.75 -11.80 -54.37
CA ILE A 40 2.03 -11.08 -55.44
C ILE A 40 2.89 -10.97 -56.70
N LEU A 41 4.19 -10.67 -56.55
CA LEU A 41 5.13 -10.60 -57.66
C LEU A 41 5.31 -11.96 -58.35
N GLN A 42 5.43 -13.04 -57.57
CA GLN A 42 5.52 -14.40 -58.10
C GLN A 42 4.25 -14.80 -58.87
N MET A 43 3.07 -14.48 -58.34
CA MET A 43 1.79 -14.70 -59.04
C MET A 43 1.69 -13.87 -60.33
N LYS A 44 2.19 -12.63 -60.32
CA LYS A 44 2.25 -11.77 -61.51
C LYS A 44 3.11 -12.40 -62.61
N THR A 45 4.26 -12.98 -62.25
CA THR A 45 5.14 -13.66 -63.20
C THR A 45 4.60 -14.99 -63.73
N SER A 46 3.82 -15.74 -62.94
CA SER A 46 3.30 -17.04 -63.36
C SER A 46 2.10 -16.95 -64.31
N MET A 47 1.35 -15.84 -64.29
CA MET A 47 0.09 -15.70 -65.02
C MET A 47 0.21 -15.17 -66.47
N ASN A 48 1.42 -14.82 -66.94
CA ASN A 48 1.74 -14.41 -68.32
C ASN A 48 0.65 -13.57 -69.03
N GLY A 49 0.10 -12.57 -68.33
CA GLY A 49 -0.93 -11.65 -68.79
C GLY A 49 -1.38 -10.68 -67.69
N THR A 50 -1.88 -9.50 -68.05
CA THR A 50 -2.27 -8.44 -67.11
C THR A 50 -3.58 -8.79 -66.40
N ASN A 51 -3.49 -9.40 -65.22
CA ASN A 51 -4.66 -9.62 -64.36
C ASN A 51 -4.91 -8.35 -63.53
N VAL A 52 -6.00 -7.63 -63.84
CA VAL A 52 -6.40 -6.37 -63.19
C VAL A 52 -6.48 -6.52 -61.66
N LEU A 53 -6.88 -7.70 -61.16
CA LEU A 53 -6.94 -7.97 -59.72
C LEU A 53 -5.54 -8.06 -59.08
N ILE A 54 -4.54 -8.59 -59.78
CA ILE A 54 -3.16 -8.69 -59.26
C ILE A 54 -2.51 -7.31 -59.25
N GLU A 55 -2.77 -6.48 -60.26
CA GLU A 55 -2.29 -5.08 -60.26
C GLU A 55 -2.92 -4.27 -59.12
N ALA A 56 -4.22 -4.44 -58.87
CA ALA A 56 -4.89 -3.80 -57.73
C ALA A 56 -4.26 -4.22 -56.39
N LEU A 57 -4.04 -5.52 -56.19
CA LEU A 57 -3.39 -6.05 -54.98
C LEU A 57 -1.95 -5.54 -54.81
N TYR A 58 -1.20 -5.40 -55.91
CA TYR A 58 0.15 -4.85 -55.88
C TYR A 58 0.18 -3.37 -55.47
N VAL A 59 -0.80 -2.59 -55.92
CA VAL A 59 -0.95 -1.19 -55.51
C VAL A 59 -1.35 -1.09 -54.03
N GLU A 60 -2.29 -1.92 -53.57
CA GLU A 60 -2.72 -1.94 -52.16
C GLU A 60 -1.58 -2.27 -51.19
N ILE A 61 -0.78 -3.31 -51.48
CA ILE A 61 0.34 -3.70 -50.59
C ILE A 61 1.44 -2.62 -50.57
N ARG A 62 1.65 -1.93 -51.69
CA ARG A 62 2.60 -0.82 -51.78
C ARG A 62 2.13 0.40 -50.99
N ASN A 63 0.84 0.70 -51.01
CA ASN A 63 0.26 1.76 -50.18
C ASN A 63 0.40 1.44 -48.68
N LEU A 64 0.12 0.18 -48.27
CA LEU A 64 0.32 -0.26 -46.89
C LEU A 64 1.78 -0.11 -46.44
N SER A 65 2.75 -0.44 -47.31
CA SER A 65 4.18 -0.27 -47.04
C SER A 65 4.55 1.20 -46.75
N ILE A 66 3.99 2.14 -47.52
CA ILE A 66 4.20 3.58 -47.33
C ILE A 66 3.58 4.05 -46.01
N THR A 67 2.33 3.66 -45.73
CA THR A 67 1.61 4.01 -44.50
C THR A 67 2.37 3.54 -43.26
N VAL A 68 2.78 2.27 -43.22
CA VAL A 68 3.52 1.70 -42.07
C VAL A 68 4.84 2.42 -41.84
N SER A 69 5.54 2.81 -42.90
CA SER A 69 6.79 3.58 -42.81
C SER A 69 6.57 5.00 -42.27
N GLN A 70 5.47 5.65 -42.64
CA GLN A 70 5.11 6.98 -42.13
C GLN A 70 4.72 6.93 -40.66
N LEU A 71 3.96 5.91 -40.26
CA LEU A 71 3.54 5.70 -38.86
C LEU A 71 4.75 5.45 -37.95
N GLU A 72 5.75 4.68 -38.38
CA GLU A 72 6.97 4.46 -37.60
C GLU A 72 7.75 5.76 -37.36
N VAL A 73 7.87 6.62 -38.37
CA VAL A 73 8.54 7.93 -38.23
C VAL A 73 7.77 8.86 -37.30
N TYR A 74 6.43 8.87 -37.42
CA TYR A 74 5.56 9.66 -36.55
C TYR A 74 5.69 9.21 -35.08
N ASP A 75 5.69 7.91 -34.83
CA ASP A 75 5.84 7.35 -33.48
C ASP A 75 7.25 7.58 -32.90
N LYS A 76 8.32 7.39 -33.70
CA LYS A 76 9.70 7.73 -33.29
C LYS A 76 9.82 9.19 -32.86
N ASN A 77 9.14 10.11 -33.56
CA ASN A 77 9.12 11.53 -33.18
C ASN A 77 8.36 11.79 -31.87
N ASN A 78 7.22 11.12 -31.63
CA ASN A 78 6.49 11.23 -30.36
C ASN A 78 7.29 10.66 -29.18
N VAL A 79 7.98 9.53 -29.35
CA VAL A 79 8.88 8.96 -28.34
C VAL A 79 10.04 9.91 -28.03
N LEU A 80 10.59 10.60 -29.03
CA LEU A 80 11.63 11.62 -28.82
C LEU A 80 11.11 12.84 -28.06
N VAL A 81 9.87 13.28 -28.34
CA VAL A 81 9.21 14.37 -27.60
C VAL A 81 9.00 13.97 -26.13
N ILE A 82 8.43 12.80 -25.87
CA ILE A 82 8.23 12.28 -24.51
C ILE A 82 9.57 12.15 -23.77
N ARG A 83 10.62 11.66 -24.42
CA ARG A 83 11.97 11.58 -23.81
C ARG A 83 12.53 12.96 -23.45
N ARG A 84 12.31 13.98 -24.29
CA ARG A 84 12.71 15.37 -24.00
C ARG A 84 11.91 15.95 -22.83
N GLU A 85 10.62 15.67 -22.75
CA GLU A 85 9.77 16.08 -21.62
C GLU A 85 10.19 15.40 -20.31
N ILE A 86 10.47 14.09 -20.33
CA ILE A 86 11.00 13.36 -19.18
C ILE A 86 12.34 13.96 -18.73
N ALA A 87 13.23 14.29 -19.66
CA ALA A 87 14.51 14.92 -19.34
C ALA A 87 14.32 16.33 -18.73
N ALA A 88 13.38 17.11 -19.26
CA ALA A 88 13.04 18.43 -18.71
C ALA A 88 12.42 18.35 -17.30
N LEU A 89 11.56 17.36 -17.06
CA LEU A 89 10.96 17.08 -15.76
C LEU A 89 12.02 16.65 -14.73
N LYS A 90 12.94 15.75 -15.10
CA LYS A 90 14.07 15.35 -14.24
C LYS A 90 14.93 16.56 -13.85
N LYS A 91 15.27 17.42 -14.81
CA LYS A 91 16.04 18.64 -14.54
C LYS A 91 15.31 19.61 -13.61
N ARG A 92 13.99 19.76 -13.76
CA ARG A 92 13.17 20.55 -12.83
C ARG A 92 13.14 19.96 -11.43
N LEU A 93 13.04 18.64 -11.31
CA LEU A 93 13.08 17.93 -10.03
C LEU A 93 14.42 18.16 -9.31
N GLU A 94 15.54 17.95 -10.00
CA GLU A 94 16.88 18.22 -9.45
C GLU A 94 17.05 19.67 -8.99
N ASN A 95 16.51 20.64 -9.75
CA ASN A 95 16.55 22.05 -9.36
C ASN A 95 15.69 22.34 -8.13
N CYS A 96 14.52 21.70 -8.00
CA CYS A 96 13.70 21.77 -6.78
C CYS A 96 14.43 21.18 -5.58
N GLU A 97 15.09 20.02 -5.73
CA GLU A 97 15.87 19.40 -4.66
C GLU A 97 17.08 20.25 -4.23
N LYS A 98 17.71 20.97 -5.17
CA LYS A 98 18.81 21.91 -4.87
C LYS A 98 18.34 23.20 -4.21
N ASN A 99 17.13 23.67 -4.55
CA ASN A 99 16.56 24.92 -4.04
C ASN A 99 15.71 24.74 -2.78
N GLN A 100 15.38 23.50 -2.41
CA GLN A 100 15.05 23.20 -1.03
C GLN A 100 16.33 23.45 -0.22
N THR A 101 16.36 24.54 0.54
CA THR A 101 17.00 24.51 1.86
C THR A 101 16.39 23.30 2.55
N LYS A 102 17.07 22.15 2.47
CA LYS A 102 16.72 20.99 3.27
C LYS A 102 16.56 21.56 4.68
N PRO A 103 15.40 21.41 5.35
CA PRO A 103 15.46 21.35 6.80
C PRO A 103 16.60 20.38 7.06
N MET A 104 17.60 20.77 7.86
CA MET A 104 18.68 19.84 8.24
C MET A 104 18.02 18.48 8.41
N PRO A 105 18.49 17.42 7.71
CA PRO A 105 17.90 16.11 7.92
C PRO A 105 17.92 15.96 9.43
N TYR A 106 16.73 15.92 10.05
CA TYR A 106 16.65 15.65 11.48
C TYR A 106 17.52 14.42 11.64
N PRO A 107 18.55 14.46 12.51
CA PRO A 107 19.40 13.30 12.71
C PRO A 107 18.47 12.10 12.82
N PRO A 108 18.77 10.98 12.12
CA PRO A 108 17.91 9.81 12.16
C PRO A 108 17.54 9.58 13.62
N VAL A 109 16.24 9.70 13.90
CA VAL A 109 15.74 9.64 15.28
C VAL A 109 16.12 8.26 15.76
N ASP A 110 17.12 8.18 16.64
CA ASP A 110 17.48 6.94 17.30
C ASP A 110 16.35 6.64 18.28
N SER A 111 15.35 5.89 17.78
CA SER A 111 14.22 5.39 18.54
C SER A 111 14.75 4.72 19.81
N GLY A 112 14.43 5.28 20.98
CA GLY A 112 14.87 4.73 22.28
C GLY A 112 15.79 5.61 23.12
N THR A 113 16.07 6.86 22.73
CA THR A 113 16.79 7.80 23.61
C THR A 113 15.89 8.95 24.08
N CYS A 114 15.83 9.24 25.39
CA CYS A 114 15.14 10.42 25.94
C CYS A 114 15.87 11.75 25.67
N GLN A 115 16.88 11.78 24.79
CA GLN A 115 17.71 12.96 24.57
C GLN A 115 17.03 14.02 23.67
N HIS A 116 15.83 13.72 23.17
CA HIS A 116 15.12 14.53 22.18
C HIS A 116 14.35 15.74 22.74
N GLY A 117 14.32 15.93 24.07
CA GLY A 117 13.63 17.06 24.70
C GLY A 117 12.11 16.97 24.61
N PHE A 118 11.44 18.13 24.68
CA PHE A 118 9.97 18.20 24.63
C PHE A 118 9.43 18.09 23.19
N ILE A 119 8.19 17.60 23.04
CA ILE A 119 7.48 17.63 21.76
C ILE A 119 7.31 19.09 21.31
N THR A 120 7.89 19.44 20.16
CA THR A 120 7.85 20.82 19.62
C THR A 120 6.90 20.97 18.44
N ASN A 121 6.65 19.91 17.68
CA ASN A 121 5.83 19.95 16.48
C ASN A 121 5.17 18.60 16.18
N ILE A 122 3.98 18.63 15.58
CA ILE A 122 3.22 17.45 15.14
C ILE A 122 2.82 17.67 13.68
N SER A 123 3.21 16.75 12.80
CA SER A 123 2.89 16.84 11.37
C SER A 123 1.43 16.50 11.08
N LYS A 124 1.00 16.72 9.82
CA LYS A 124 -0.30 16.22 9.34
C LYS A 124 -0.33 14.68 9.39
N PRO A 125 -1.50 14.07 9.68
CA PRO A 125 -1.64 12.62 9.69
C PRO A 125 -1.53 12.05 8.27
N VAL A 126 -1.01 10.83 8.18
CA VAL A 126 -0.97 10.04 6.94
C VAL A 126 -1.91 8.87 7.10
N ILE A 127 -2.78 8.67 6.10
CA ILE A 127 -3.67 7.50 6.05
C ILE A 127 -2.86 6.33 5.51
N VAL A 128 -2.61 5.33 6.36
CA VAL A 128 -1.86 4.13 5.99
C VAL A 128 -2.78 3.06 5.42
N GLN A 129 -3.87 2.76 6.12
CA GLN A 129 -4.77 1.66 5.78
C GLN A 129 -6.19 1.94 6.28
N LEU A 130 -7.19 1.40 5.58
CA LEU A 130 -8.57 1.37 6.06
C LEU A 130 -8.78 0.12 6.91
N ASN A 131 -9.74 0.17 7.84
CA ASN A 131 -10.09 -1.01 8.63
C ASN A 131 -10.55 -2.13 7.70
N TYR A 132 -9.89 -3.28 7.77
CA TYR A 132 -10.18 -4.44 6.91
C TYR A 132 -11.54 -5.09 7.20
N TYR A 133 -12.18 -4.79 8.34
CA TYR A 133 -13.57 -5.17 8.61
C TYR A 133 -14.61 -4.22 8.00
N GLY A 134 -14.18 -3.10 7.42
CA GLY A 134 -15.03 -2.11 6.76
C GLY A 134 -15.46 -0.95 7.65
N PHE A 135 -16.22 -0.01 7.07
CA PHE A 135 -16.53 1.30 7.66
C PHE A 135 -17.39 1.28 8.93
N SER A 136 -18.05 0.16 9.24
CA SER A 136 -18.81 0.00 10.48
C SER A 136 -17.92 -0.20 11.71
N TYR A 137 -16.66 -0.61 11.52
CA TYR A 137 -15.69 -0.85 12.58
C TYR A 137 -14.80 0.39 12.74
N LYS A 138 -15.27 1.35 13.53
CA LYS A 138 -14.69 2.71 13.62
C LYS A 138 -13.54 2.86 14.61
N SER A 139 -13.36 1.90 15.50
CA SER A 139 -12.45 1.99 16.65
C SER A 139 -11.54 0.76 16.72
N GLY A 140 -10.37 0.91 17.33
CA GLY A 140 -9.33 -0.11 17.36
C GLY A 140 -7.96 0.48 17.70
N GLY A 141 -6.95 -0.39 17.70
CA GLY A 141 -5.55 -0.01 17.74
C GLY A 141 -4.80 -0.64 16.58
N TRP A 142 -3.69 -0.02 16.19
CA TRP A 142 -2.72 -0.61 15.27
C TRP A 142 -1.33 -0.02 15.56
N GLY A 143 -0.28 -0.71 15.17
CA GLY A 143 1.09 -0.23 15.36
C GLY A 143 2.13 -1.30 15.06
N SER A 144 3.34 -1.09 15.59
CA SER A 144 4.42 -2.08 15.64
C SER A 144 4.71 -2.45 17.10
N ASP A 145 5.72 -3.30 17.32
CA ASP A 145 6.28 -3.47 18.66
C ASP A 145 6.87 -2.15 19.17
N SER A 146 6.42 -1.71 20.35
CA SER A 146 6.79 -0.42 20.94
C SER A 146 8.10 -0.48 21.72
N LEU A 147 8.67 -1.66 21.95
CA LEU A 147 10.00 -1.79 22.56
C LEU A 147 11.07 -1.27 21.59
N ALA A 148 11.87 -0.29 22.03
CA ALA A 148 13.01 0.19 21.25
C ALA A 148 14.02 -0.94 20.99
N GLY A 149 14.47 -1.06 19.73
CA GLY A 149 15.37 -2.14 19.29
C GLY A 149 14.70 -3.50 19.08
N ALA A 150 13.39 -3.64 19.29
CA ALA A 150 12.63 -4.80 18.85
C ALA A 150 12.49 -4.83 17.32
N ASP A 151 11.96 -5.94 16.79
CA ASP A 151 11.67 -6.08 15.37
C ASP A 151 10.43 -5.24 14.99
N GLN A 152 10.65 -3.95 14.76
CA GLN A 152 9.62 -2.97 14.40
C GLN A 152 9.03 -3.20 12.99
N ASN A 153 9.53 -4.18 12.24
CA ASN A 153 8.93 -4.54 10.95
C ASN A 153 7.59 -5.25 11.14
N ILE A 154 7.37 -5.92 12.27
CA ILE A 154 6.11 -6.60 12.53
C ILE A 154 5.06 -5.55 12.90
N HIS A 155 3.98 -5.50 12.11
CA HIS A 155 2.85 -4.62 12.36
C HIS A 155 1.65 -5.42 12.85
N TRP A 156 0.81 -4.79 13.66
CA TRP A 156 -0.40 -5.40 14.17
C TRP A 156 -1.59 -4.46 14.01
N VAL A 157 -2.77 -5.04 13.86
CA VAL A 157 -4.06 -4.34 13.77
C VAL A 157 -5.06 -5.10 14.65
N ALA A 158 -5.67 -4.39 15.59
CA ALA A 158 -6.64 -4.90 16.55
C ALA A 158 -7.90 -4.02 16.53
N PRO A 159 -8.80 -4.25 15.56
CA PRO A 159 -10.06 -3.53 15.51
C PRO A 159 -10.97 -3.95 16.68
N LEU A 160 -11.73 -2.99 17.20
CA LEU A 160 -12.83 -3.28 18.13
C LEU A 160 -14.08 -3.65 17.33
N TYR A 161 -14.98 -4.39 17.98
CA TYR A 161 -16.32 -4.62 17.47
C TYR A 161 -17.06 -3.29 17.20
N SER A 162 -18.15 -3.34 16.43
CA SER A 162 -18.87 -2.13 15.99
C SER A 162 -19.47 -1.30 17.13
N ASP A 163 -19.54 -1.84 18.35
CA ASP A 163 -19.92 -1.16 19.59
C ASP A 163 -18.77 -0.36 20.24
N ALA A 164 -17.59 -0.34 19.60
CA ALA A 164 -16.35 0.27 20.09
C ALA A 164 -15.87 -0.24 21.46
N ARG A 165 -16.30 -1.45 21.87
CA ARG A 165 -15.99 -2.00 23.19
C ARG A 165 -15.01 -3.15 23.13
N THR A 166 -15.31 -4.18 22.34
CA THR A 166 -14.67 -5.50 22.52
C THR A 166 -13.56 -5.74 21.52
N MET A 167 -12.37 -6.11 22.01
CA MET A 167 -11.28 -6.65 21.20
C MET A 167 -11.28 -8.18 21.31
N ASN A 168 -11.53 -8.88 20.21
CA ASN A 168 -11.51 -10.34 20.14
C ASN A 168 -10.57 -10.90 19.07
N TYR A 169 -9.88 -10.03 18.35
CA TYR A 169 -9.08 -10.39 17.21
C TYR A 169 -7.82 -9.54 17.11
N LEU A 170 -6.72 -10.19 16.72
CA LEU A 170 -5.45 -9.55 16.44
C LEU A 170 -4.95 -10.04 15.09
N ARG A 171 -4.73 -9.11 14.17
CA ARG A 171 -4.09 -9.38 12.88
C ARG A 171 -2.65 -8.89 12.92
N ILE A 172 -1.73 -9.70 12.42
CA ILE A 172 -0.30 -9.40 12.38
C ILE A 172 0.19 -9.46 10.94
N TYR A 173 1.00 -8.50 10.54
CA TYR A 173 1.66 -8.40 9.25
C TYR A 173 3.18 -8.53 9.44
N PRO A 174 3.88 -9.36 8.65
CA PRO A 174 5.32 -9.55 8.79
C PRO A 174 6.17 -8.29 8.51
N ASN A 175 5.68 -7.40 7.65
CA ASN A 175 6.35 -6.16 7.28
C ASN A 175 5.34 -5.08 6.85
N TYR A 176 5.82 -3.84 6.69
CA TYR A 176 4.99 -2.69 6.31
C TYR A 176 4.36 -2.84 4.92
N ASN A 177 5.04 -3.45 3.95
CA ASN A 177 4.47 -3.63 2.61
C ASN A 177 3.26 -4.56 2.64
N ASP A 178 3.37 -5.68 3.37
CA ASP A 178 2.28 -6.62 3.58
C ASP A 178 1.05 -5.97 4.26
N LEU A 179 1.29 -5.07 5.23
CA LEU A 179 0.25 -4.22 5.83
C LEU A 179 -0.47 -3.39 4.75
N LEU A 180 0.27 -2.67 3.91
CA LEU A 180 -0.31 -1.78 2.88
C LEU A 180 -1.17 -2.52 1.86
N ILE A 181 -0.76 -3.73 1.45
CA ILE A 181 -1.46 -4.51 0.42
C ILE A 181 -2.42 -5.56 0.98
N TYR A 182 -2.63 -5.61 2.30
CA TYR A 182 -3.47 -6.59 2.99
C TYR A 182 -3.08 -8.05 2.70
N GLN A 183 -1.79 -8.38 2.60
CA GLN A 183 -1.31 -9.74 2.28
C GLN A 183 -0.48 -10.37 3.41
N HIS A 184 -0.30 -11.70 3.32
CA HIS A 184 0.51 -12.52 4.22
C HIS A 184 0.24 -12.30 5.72
N ASN A 185 -1.00 -11.95 6.05
CA ASN A 185 -1.40 -11.67 7.41
C ASN A 185 -1.55 -12.95 8.22
N ILE A 186 -1.27 -12.83 9.51
CA ILE A 186 -1.43 -13.88 10.51
C ILE A 186 -2.54 -13.43 11.44
N ASP A 187 -3.62 -14.20 11.46
CA ASP A 187 -4.79 -13.89 12.26
C ASP A 187 -4.80 -14.69 13.58
N ARG A 188 -5.20 -14.02 14.65
CA ARG A 188 -5.26 -14.55 16.01
C ARG A 188 -6.61 -14.22 16.65
N GLY A 189 -7.47 -15.23 16.72
CA GLY A 189 -8.71 -15.15 17.47
C GLY A 189 -8.42 -15.31 18.97
N ILE A 190 -8.92 -14.38 19.77
CA ILE A 190 -8.80 -14.42 21.22
C ILE A 190 -10.00 -15.18 21.78
N SER A 191 -9.80 -16.04 22.78
CA SER A 191 -10.90 -16.74 23.44
C SER A 191 -11.85 -15.76 24.14
N SER A 192 -13.14 -16.07 24.20
CA SER A 192 -14.15 -15.21 24.86
C SER A 192 -13.87 -14.96 26.34
N SER A 193 -13.15 -15.87 27.01
CA SER A 193 -12.69 -15.68 28.39
C SER A 193 -11.59 -14.62 28.54
N ASN A 194 -10.96 -14.24 27.42
CA ASN A 194 -9.74 -13.42 27.38
C ASN A 194 -9.92 -12.18 26.49
N TYR A 195 -11.14 -11.81 26.11
CA TYR A 195 -11.37 -10.61 25.30
C TYR A 195 -10.77 -9.36 25.96
N GLY A 196 -10.34 -8.42 25.12
CA GLY A 196 -9.94 -7.09 25.54
C GLY A 196 -11.11 -6.11 25.51
N GLN A 197 -10.92 -4.98 26.18
CA GLN A 197 -11.89 -3.88 26.22
C GLN A 197 -11.21 -2.54 25.91
N GLY A 198 -11.89 -1.72 25.09
CA GLY A 198 -11.42 -0.39 24.71
C GLY A 198 -10.24 -0.43 23.74
N GLY A 199 -9.87 0.72 23.17
CA GLY A 199 -8.83 0.85 22.15
C GLY A 199 -7.39 1.00 22.67
N GLY A 200 -7.18 0.79 23.97
CA GLY A 200 -5.90 1.09 24.64
C GLY A 200 -4.91 -0.08 24.69
N MET A 201 -4.85 -0.89 23.63
CA MET A 201 -3.92 -2.02 23.54
C MET A 201 -2.57 -1.61 22.95
N ILE A 202 -1.51 -2.31 23.35
CA ILE A 202 -0.15 -2.08 22.85
C ILE A 202 0.60 -3.40 22.70
N MET A 203 1.43 -3.50 21.66
CA MET A 203 2.43 -4.56 21.56
C MET A 203 3.76 -4.06 22.14
N PHE A 204 4.30 -4.79 23.11
CA PHE A 204 5.58 -4.49 23.73
C PHE A 204 6.35 -5.80 23.95
N ASN A 205 7.57 -5.89 23.41
CA ASN A 205 8.42 -7.08 23.48
C ASN A 205 7.69 -8.37 23.04
N ARG A 206 7.15 -8.34 21.81
CA ARG A 206 6.41 -9.43 21.14
C ARG A 206 5.17 -9.91 21.89
N THR A 207 4.68 -9.12 22.85
CA THR A 207 3.55 -9.44 23.71
C THR A 207 2.50 -8.35 23.58
N MET A 208 1.22 -8.74 23.47
CA MET A 208 0.11 -7.80 23.45
C MET A 208 -0.40 -7.56 24.87
N TYR A 209 -0.47 -6.30 25.28
CA TYR A 209 -1.01 -5.83 26.55
C TYR A 209 -2.29 -5.05 26.30
N TYR A 210 -3.33 -5.33 27.08
CA TYR A 210 -4.63 -4.68 26.96
C TYR A 210 -5.45 -4.78 28.24
N ASN A 211 -6.51 -3.99 28.35
CA ASN A 211 -7.47 -4.12 29.43
C ASN A 211 -8.32 -5.40 29.25
N CYS A 212 -8.27 -6.32 30.22
CA CYS A 212 -9.13 -7.50 30.23
C CYS A 212 -10.62 -7.10 30.31
N TYR A 213 -11.45 -7.75 29.51
CA TYR A 213 -12.86 -7.42 29.37
C TYR A 213 -13.60 -7.27 30.70
N ASN A 214 -14.34 -6.17 30.85
CA ASN A 214 -15.18 -5.87 32.01
C ASN A 214 -14.45 -6.00 33.36
N SER A 215 -13.19 -5.58 33.44
CA SER A 215 -12.41 -5.65 34.67
C SER A 215 -11.35 -4.55 34.78
N GLY A 216 -10.88 -4.25 35.99
CA GLY A 216 -9.72 -3.41 36.25
C GLY A 216 -8.38 -4.14 36.10
N LYS A 217 -8.30 -5.12 35.19
CA LYS A 217 -7.11 -5.95 34.98
C LYS A 217 -6.40 -5.62 33.67
N LEU A 218 -5.08 -5.78 33.68
CA LEU A 218 -4.26 -5.88 32.49
C LEU A 218 -4.07 -7.34 32.11
N CYS A 219 -4.23 -7.61 30.82
CA CYS A 219 -4.03 -8.92 30.21
C CYS A 219 -2.73 -8.89 29.41
N LYS A 220 -1.89 -9.92 29.62
CA LYS A 220 -0.67 -10.20 28.89
C LYS A 220 -0.93 -11.38 27.95
N TYR A 221 -0.92 -11.13 26.66
CA TYR A 221 -1.24 -12.12 25.63
C TYR A 221 -0.04 -12.34 24.70
N ASN A 222 0.31 -13.60 24.50
CA ASN A 222 1.37 -14.02 23.59
C ASN A 222 0.78 -14.33 22.21
N PRO A 223 1.00 -13.48 21.19
CA PRO A 223 0.44 -13.69 19.87
C PRO A 223 1.10 -14.86 19.11
N GLN A 224 2.33 -15.23 19.46
CA GLN A 224 3.04 -16.35 18.85
C GLN A 224 2.42 -17.69 19.28
N LEU A 225 2.14 -17.82 20.58
CA LEU A 225 1.53 -19.03 21.17
C LEU A 225 -0.01 -19.01 21.09
N ASN A 226 -0.61 -17.86 20.77
CA ASN A 226 -2.06 -17.65 20.79
C ASN A 226 -2.67 -17.93 22.18
N THR A 227 -1.98 -17.52 23.25
CA THR A 227 -2.36 -17.79 24.63
C THR A 227 -2.29 -16.55 25.51
N MET A 228 -3.20 -16.47 26.47
CA MET A 228 -3.12 -15.51 27.57
C MET A 228 -2.11 -16.05 28.59
N GLU A 229 -1.05 -15.30 28.88
CA GLU A 229 0.02 -15.72 29.80
C GLU A 229 -0.26 -15.29 31.24
N LEU A 230 -0.73 -14.07 31.43
CA LEU A 230 -0.94 -13.49 32.75
C LEU A 230 -2.07 -12.44 32.71
N SER A 231 -2.83 -12.35 33.80
CA SER A 231 -3.68 -11.19 34.08
C SER A 231 -3.35 -10.64 35.47
N VAL A 232 -3.23 -9.31 35.57
CA VAL A 232 -2.83 -8.62 36.80
C VAL A 232 -3.86 -7.53 37.12
N ASN A 233 -4.26 -7.42 38.38
CA ASN A 233 -5.10 -6.31 38.85
C ASN A 233 -4.28 -5.01 38.83
N LEU A 234 -4.80 -3.97 38.17
CA LEU A 234 -4.37 -2.60 38.42
C LEU A 234 -5.08 -2.09 39.69
N PRO A 235 -4.35 -1.72 40.75
CA PRO A 235 -4.97 -1.32 42.00
C PRO A 235 -5.99 -0.18 41.84
N ASN A 236 -7.23 -0.42 42.27
CA ASN A 236 -8.34 0.56 42.25
C ASN A 236 -8.69 1.13 40.87
N ALA A 237 -8.21 0.51 39.78
CA ALA A 237 -8.54 0.92 38.43
C ALA A 237 -10.05 0.85 38.21
N ALA A 238 -10.64 1.97 37.81
CA ALA A 238 -11.99 1.99 37.31
C ALA A 238 -12.04 1.28 35.95
N TYR A 239 -13.20 0.70 35.62
CA TYR A 239 -13.38 -0.06 34.40
C TYR A 239 -14.85 -0.06 33.99
N ASN A 240 -15.11 -0.53 32.76
CA ASN A 240 -16.44 -0.70 32.19
C ASN A 240 -17.15 0.64 31.99
N ASN A 241 -16.43 1.57 31.35
CA ASN A 241 -16.87 2.90 30.97
C ASN A 241 -17.23 3.79 32.17
N ARG A 242 -16.53 3.61 33.28
CA ARG A 242 -16.66 4.42 34.49
C ARG A 242 -15.89 5.74 34.34
N PHE A 243 -14.68 5.67 33.78
CA PHE A 243 -13.84 6.83 33.46
C PHE A 243 -13.15 6.61 32.11
N SER A 244 -13.84 6.92 31.01
CA SER A 244 -13.29 6.87 29.65
C SER A 244 -12.91 8.25 29.14
N TYR A 245 -12.08 8.30 28.10
CA TYR A 245 -11.82 9.52 27.34
C TYR A 245 -13.09 10.13 26.74
N SER A 246 -13.08 11.43 26.48
CA SER A 246 -14.24 12.16 25.95
C SER A 246 -14.69 11.70 24.55
N SER A 247 -13.76 11.22 23.73
CA SER A 247 -14.00 10.76 22.36
C SER A 247 -14.09 9.23 22.20
N SER A 248 -13.95 8.47 23.28
CA SER A 248 -13.89 7.01 23.26
C SER A 248 -14.77 6.41 24.35
N THR A 249 -15.48 5.34 24.05
CA THR A 249 -16.20 4.55 25.06
C THR A 249 -15.37 3.35 25.48
N TYR A 250 -15.56 2.89 26.73
CA TYR A 250 -14.92 1.71 27.30
C TYR A 250 -13.37 1.71 27.30
N GLN A 251 -12.74 2.88 27.19
CA GLN A 251 -11.27 3.02 27.24
C GLN A 251 -10.87 3.59 28.61
N ASP A 252 -11.16 2.82 29.67
CA ASP A 252 -10.85 3.21 31.06
C ASP A 252 -9.36 3.01 31.42
N ILE A 253 -8.71 2.05 30.75
CA ILE A 253 -7.31 1.72 30.91
C ILE A 253 -6.66 1.76 29.52
N ASP A 254 -5.57 2.49 29.42
CA ASP A 254 -4.89 2.81 28.17
C ASP A 254 -3.39 2.55 28.32
N MET A 255 -2.87 1.65 27.51
CA MET A 255 -1.47 1.24 27.58
C MET A 255 -0.61 2.15 26.70
N ALA A 256 0.55 2.56 27.21
CA ALA A 256 1.50 3.39 26.49
C ALA A 256 2.93 2.91 26.73
N SER A 257 3.82 3.18 25.79
CA SER A 257 5.24 2.92 25.94
C SER A 257 6.04 4.14 25.51
N ASP A 258 7.12 4.41 26.22
CA ASP A 258 8.14 5.39 25.87
C ASP A 258 9.54 4.78 26.06
N GLU A 259 10.59 5.60 26.02
CA GLU A 259 11.96 5.15 26.24
C GLU A 259 12.21 4.66 27.68
N GLY A 260 11.35 5.05 28.63
CA GLY A 260 11.36 4.54 30.00
C GLY A 260 10.72 3.17 30.12
N GLY A 261 9.98 2.67 29.11
CA GLY A 261 9.37 1.34 29.05
C GLY A 261 7.84 1.39 29.00
N LEU A 262 7.18 0.39 29.59
CA LEU A 262 5.73 0.23 29.53
C LEU A 262 5.01 0.98 30.68
N TRP A 263 3.82 1.51 30.37
CA TRP A 263 2.97 2.27 31.29
C TRP A 263 1.49 1.94 31.08
N ALA A 264 0.70 2.11 32.13
CA ALA A 264 -0.76 2.11 32.08
C ALA A 264 -1.29 3.46 32.54
N ILE A 265 -2.13 4.08 31.72
CA ILE A 265 -2.88 5.30 32.02
C ILE A 265 -4.30 4.86 32.36
N HIS A 266 -4.77 5.22 33.54
CA HIS A 266 -6.08 4.83 34.04
C HIS A 266 -6.61 5.84 35.06
N SER A 267 -7.81 5.65 35.59
CA SER A 267 -8.37 6.50 36.64
C SER A 267 -8.93 5.67 37.79
N THR A 268 -9.05 6.28 38.96
CA THR A 268 -9.61 5.64 40.16
C THR A 268 -10.69 6.53 40.79
N GLU A 269 -11.67 5.92 41.46
CA GLU A 269 -12.70 6.70 42.17
C GLU A 269 -12.09 7.50 43.33
N GLY A 270 -11.10 6.93 44.01
CA GLY A 270 -10.36 7.61 45.09
C GLY A 270 -9.59 8.84 44.63
N ASN A 271 -9.27 8.96 43.33
CA ASN A 271 -8.66 10.14 42.72
C ASN A 271 -9.67 11.00 41.94
N ALA A 272 -10.97 10.85 42.22
CA ALA A 272 -12.07 11.60 41.60
C ALA A 272 -12.08 11.55 40.06
N GLY A 273 -11.63 10.44 39.46
CA GLY A 273 -11.57 10.29 38.00
C GLY A 273 -10.42 11.04 37.32
N ASN A 274 -9.49 11.63 38.08
CA ASN A 274 -8.24 12.15 37.52
C ASN A 274 -7.34 11.00 37.08
N PHE A 275 -6.62 11.21 35.97
CA PHE A 275 -5.72 10.20 35.44
C PHE A 275 -4.57 9.89 36.41
N VAL A 276 -4.17 8.62 36.42
CA VAL A 276 -3.08 8.04 37.18
C VAL A 276 -2.25 7.23 36.19
N ILE A 277 -0.93 7.40 36.26
CA ILE A 277 0.04 6.71 35.41
C ILE A 277 0.78 5.70 36.27
N SER A 278 0.73 4.43 35.87
CA SER A 278 1.37 3.31 36.56
C SER A 278 2.48 2.73 35.69
N LYS A 279 3.67 2.52 36.26
CA LYS A 279 4.75 1.77 35.62
C LYS A 279 4.44 0.27 35.67
N ILE A 280 4.64 -0.44 34.56
CA ILE A 280 4.40 -1.88 34.43
C ILE A 280 5.72 -2.65 34.38
#